data_AF-A0A9D8S1F2-F1
#
_entry.id   AF-A0A9D8S1F2-F1
#
_cell.length_a   1.000
_cell.length_b   1.000
_cell.length_c   1.000
_cell.angle_alpha   90.00
_cell.angle_beta   90.00
_cell.angle_gamma   90.00
#
_symmetry.space_group_name_H-M   'P 1'
#
loop_
_entity.id
_entity.type
_entity.pdbx_description
1 polymer ?
#
loop_
_entity_poly.entity_id
_entity_poly.type
_entity_poly.pdbx_seq_one_letter_code
_entity_poly.pdbx_strand_id
1 'polypeptide(L)'
;MSKKNISSVIDIMAVARDTYKSKYKEHLNRYNEQMKTIKDNYKPGTPFFIEEKKKAKEEFEAAVNKERVAVKNFVSETVEDLRQDEIFRVRQIDSEVMGKLNAVKDLPLSAEELSILRSRFAKNGEYWPTRFLAVMAEKNGLNPSQFENSASLHTKLNILEQLETQLNDLLSGYNGEHHYRTEVLLCDSVLQRAERTFLNGWENAEMEDEQVARRAFSRLKNLSIIEQGIALQNLMSNTTPELKKAFFYEMARNEGSVEVAAMRWAGIETEFEAYKNGDYKDYSEARKWLDKTRVAKSETEVAEISDALKDNSYYMNMLKRESESNPMIADYLNKEALYAVNVENSKTSKEIQVTE
;
A
#
# COMPACT_ATOMS: atom_id res chain seq x y z
N MET A 1 -19.31 0.15 3.84
CA MET A 1 -18.53 0.00 2.60
C MET A 1 -17.07 0.05 2.98
N SER A 2 -16.29 -0.93 2.52
CA SER A 2 -14.85 -1.03 2.76
C SER A 2 -14.13 0.24 2.25
N LYS A 3 -13.23 0.83 3.05
CA LYS A 3 -12.43 2.01 2.67
C LYS A 3 -11.21 1.61 1.81
N LYS A 4 -11.36 0.73 0.81
CA LYS A 4 -10.26 0.48 -0.12
C LYS A 4 -10.12 1.71 -1.03
N ASN A 5 -9.01 2.42 -0.88
CA ASN A 5 -8.67 3.58 -1.68
C ASN A 5 -7.48 3.25 -2.59
N ILE A 6 -7.16 4.16 -3.52
CA ILE A 6 -6.00 3.98 -4.41
C ILE A 6 -4.68 3.85 -3.62
N SER A 7 -4.57 4.50 -2.46
CA SER A 7 -3.38 4.43 -1.60
C SER A 7 -3.12 3.01 -1.10
N SER A 8 -4.16 2.28 -0.72
CA SER A 8 -4.07 0.86 -0.36
C SER A 8 -3.55 0.00 -1.52
N VAL A 9 -4.05 0.22 -2.74
CA VAL A 9 -3.57 -0.49 -3.94
C VAL A 9 -2.10 -0.21 -4.19
N ILE A 10 -1.68 1.05 -4.03
CA ILE A 10 -0.28 1.45 -4.22
C ILE A 10 0.67 0.81 -3.22
N ASP A 11 0.28 0.77 -1.94
CA ASP A 11 1.06 0.09 -0.90
C ASP A 11 1.18 -1.41 -1.20
N ILE A 12 0.08 -2.04 -1.58
CA ILE A 12 0.04 -3.45 -1.97
C ILE A 12 0.96 -3.73 -3.18
N MET A 13 0.96 -2.85 -4.19
CA MET A 13 1.84 -2.97 -5.35
C MET A 13 3.33 -2.88 -4.94
N ALA A 14 3.68 -1.95 -4.05
CA ALA A 14 5.05 -1.81 -3.56
C ALA A 14 5.50 -3.05 -2.77
N VAL A 15 4.64 -3.56 -1.89
CA VAL A 15 4.89 -4.77 -1.10
C VAL A 15 5.03 -5.99 -2.01
N ALA A 16 4.12 -6.15 -2.97
CA ALA A 16 4.16 -7.23 -3.96
C ALA A 16 5.47 -7.24 -4.74
N ARG A 17 5.91 -6.07 -5.24
CA ARG A 17 7.18 -5.87 -5.93
C ARG A 17 8.36 -6.30 -5.07
N ASP A 18 8.47 -5.77 -3.85
CA ASP A 18 9.62 -6.00 -2.97
C ASP A 18 9.68 -7.46 -2.50
N THR A 19 8.53 -8.04 -2.16
CA THR A 19 8.39 -9.44 -1.75
C THR A 19 8.80 -10.39 -2.88
N TYR A 20 8.31 -10.17 -4.09
CA TYR A 20 8.67 -10.99 -5.24
C TYR A 20 10.17 -10.94 -5.53
N LYS A 21 10.77 -9.73 -5.53
CA LYS A 21 12.21 -9.56 -5.75
C LYS A 21 13.05 -10.28 -4.70
N SER A 22 12.63 -10.25 -3.44
CA SER A 22 13.31 -10.95 -2.35
C SER A 22 13.24 -12.47 -2.53
N LYS A 23 12.04 -13.03 -2.69
CA LYS A 23 11.85 -14.47 -2.84
C LYS A 23 12.51 -15.02 -4.09
N TYR A 24 12.47 -14.29 -5.20
CA TYR A 24 13.18 -14.67 -6.42
C TYR A 24 14.69 -14.79 -6.15
N LYS A 25 15.30 -13.83 -5.45
CA LYS A 25 16.73 -13.89 -5.07
C LYS A 25 17.02 -15.10 -4.17
N GLU A 26 16.14 -15.41 -3.22
CA GLU A 26 16.27 -16.62 -2.39
C GLU A 26 16.25 -17.91 -3.22
N HIS A 27 15.30 -18.04 -4.14
CA HIS A 27 15.22 -19.19 -5.05
C HIS A 27 16.44 -19.27 -5.99
N LEU A 28 16.92 -18.12 -6.47
CA LEU A 28 18.11 -18.04 -7.32
C LEU A 28 19.37 -18.48 -6.56
N ASN A 29 19.52 -18.07 -5.30
CA ASN A 29 20.64 -18.49 -4.46
C ASN A 29 20.63 -20.00 -4.22
N ARG A 30 19.47 -20.58 -3.87
CA ARG A 30 19.32 -22.04 -3.72
C ARG A 30 19.65 -22.79 -5.01
N TYR A 31 19.19 -22.29 -6.15
CA TYR A 31 19.51 -22.85 -7.46
C TYR A 31 21.02 -22.81 -7.74
N ASN A 32 21.68 -21.70 -7.44
CA ASN A 32 23.13 -21.55 -7.62
C ASN A 32 23.93 -22.50 -6.72
N GLU A 33 23.48 -22.72 -5.47
CA GLU A 33 24.07 -23.69 -4.55
C GLU A 33 23.88 -25.14 -5.03
N GLN A 34 22.68 -25.49 -5.49
CA GLN A 34 22.41 -26.78 -6.13
C GLN A 34 23.31 -26.98 -7.36
N MET A 35 23.43 -25.97 -8.22
CA MET A 35 24.28 -26.04 -9.41
C MET A 35 25.76 -26.18 -9.07
N LYS A 36 26.23 -25.58 -7.98
CA LYS A 36 27.59 -25.78 -7.48
C LYS A 36 27.78 -27.24 -7.03
N THR A 37 26.86 -27.75 -6.23
CA THR A 37 26.86 -29.14 -5.74
C THR A 37 26.85 -30.15 -6.90
N ILE A 38 26.06 -29.89 -7.95
CA ILE A 38 26.01 -30.74 -9.15
C ILE A 38 27.35 -30.71 -9.90
N LYS A 39 27.99 -29.55 -10.04
CA LYS A 39 29.30 -29.43 -10.69
C LYS A 39 30.42 -30.11 -9.91
N ASP A 40 30.34 -30.10 -8.58
CA ASP A 40 31.36 -30.69 -7.72
C ASP A 40 31.26 -32.23 -7.67
N ASN A 41 30.04 -32.78 -7.76
CA ASN A 41 29.79 -34.23 -7.59
C ASN A 41 29.66 -35.02 -8.90
N TYR A 42 29.36 -34.38 -10.03
CA TYR A 42 29.13 -35.07 -11.30
C TYR A 42 30.05 -34.57 -12.41
N LYS A 43 30.53 -35.49 -13.27
CA LYS A 43 31.34 -35.12 -14.43
C LYS A 43 30.49 -34.36 -15.47
N PRO A 44 30.92 -33.17 -15.92
CA PRO A 44 30.24 -32.42 -16.97
C PRO A 44 30.01 -33.26 -18.23
N GLY A 45 28.82 -33.19 -18.81
CA GLY A 45 28.46 -33.89 -20.05
C GLY A 45 28.00 -35.34 -19.89
N THR A 46 27.99 -35.89 -18.67
CA THR A 46 27.39 -37.21 -18.40
C THR A 46 25.86 -37.14 -18.40
N PRO A 47 25.14 -38.25 -18.72
CA PRO A 47 23.68 -38.29 -18.66
C PRO A 47 23.12 -37.85 -17.30
N PHE A 48 23.73 -38.31 -16.20
CA PHE A 48 23.35 -37.91 -14.84
C PHE A 48 23.54 -36.41 -14.56
N PHE A 49 24.64 -35.81 -15.03
CA PHE A 49 24.85 -34.37 -14.90
C PHE A 49 23.78 -33.56 -15.65
N ILE A 50 23.39 -34.02 -16.85
CA ILE A 50 22.37 -33.35 -17.67
C ILE A 50 20.99 -33.46 -17.00
N GLU A 51 20.66 -34.64 -16.46
CA GLU A 51 19.39 -34.90 -15.79
C GLU A 51 19.23 -34.11 -14.50
N GLU A 52 20.22 -34.12 -13.60
CA GLU A 52 20.19 -33.34 -12.35
C GLU A 52 20.17 -31.83 -12.61
N LYS A 53 20.92 -31.36 -13.62
CA LYS A 53 20.86 -29.95 -14.04
C LYS A 53 19.47 -29.55 -14.53
N LYS A 54 18.82 -30.43 -15.30
CA LYS A 54 17.46 -30.21 -15.80
C LYS A 54 16.47 -30.16 -14.64
N LYS A 55 16.54 -31.12 -13.73
CA LYS A 55 15.69 -31.18 -12.54
C LYS A 55 15.83 -29.93 -11.66
N ALA A 56 17.05 -29.51 -11.34
CA ALA A 56 17.30 -28.29 -10.57
C ALA A 56 16.70 -27.04 -11.25
N LYS A 57 16.77 -26.98 -12.59
CA LYS A 57 16.16 -25.88 -13.37
C LYS A 57 14.64 -25.92 -13.30
N GLU A 58 14.03 -27.09 -13.46
CA GLU A 58 12.57 -27.27 -13.36
C GLU A 58 12.05 -26.94 -11.96
N GLU A 59 12.76 -27.36 -10.91
CA GLU A 59 12.43 -27.01 -9.51
C GLU A 59 12.49 -25.50 -9.27
N PHE A 60 13.53 -24.83 -9.78
CA PHE A 60 13.66 -23.38 -9.72
C PHE A 60 12.51 -22.67 -10.45
N GLU A 61 12.23 -23.05 -11.70
CA GLU A 61 11.16 -22.46 -12.51
C GLU A 61 9.78 -22.68 -11.87
N ALA A 62 9.53 -23.87 -11.30
CA ALA A 62 8.30 -24.17 -10.59
C ALA A 62 8.13 -23.30 -9.33
N ALA A 63 9.19 -23.12 -8.54
CA ALA A 63 9.18 -22.28 -7.35
C ALA A 63 8.93 -20.81 -7.69
N VAL A 64 9.62 -20.27 -8.70
CA VAL A 64 9.42 -18.90 -9.19
C VAL A 64 8.01 -18.72 -9.73
N ASN A 65 7.48 -19.68 -10.49
CA ASN A 65 6.12 -19.60 -11.03
C ASN A 65 5.06 -19.63 -9.93
N LYS A 66 5.28 -20.43 -8.87
CA LYS A 66 4.40 -20.43 -7.68
C LYS A 66 4.34 -19.05 -7.03
N GLU A 67 5.48 -18.39 -6.86
CA GLU A 67 5.53 -17.03 -6.30
C GLU A 67 4.90 -15.99 -7.23
N ARG A 68 5.13 -16.10 -8.54
CA ARG A 68 4.49 -15.26 -9.56
C ARG A 68 2.96 -15.32 -9.48
N VAL A 69 2.40 -16.53 -9.44
CA VAL A 69 0.94 -16.74 -9.36
C VAL A 69 0.39 -16.21 -8.03
N ALA A 70 1.10 -16.45 -6.93
CA ALA A 70 0.68 -15.96 -5.61
C ALA A 70 0.58 -14.43 -5.57
N VAL A 71 1.61 -13.73 -6.05
CA VAL A 71 1.66 -12.26 -6.09
C VAL A 71 0.57 -11.71 -7.01
N LYS A 72 0.40 -12.30 -8.19
CA LYS A 72 -0.61 -11.86 -9.16
C LYS A 72 -2.02 -11.95 -8.60
N ASN A 73 -2.39 -13.09 -8.01
CA ASN A 73 -3.73 -13.30 -7.48
C ASN A 73 -4.06 -12.28 -6.36
N PHE A 74 -3.12 -12.05 -5.45
CA PHE A 74 -3.30 -11.12 -4.34
C PHE A 74 -3.54 -9.68 -4.82
N VAL A 75 -2.73 -9.22 -5.78
CA VAL A 75 -2.87 -7.86 -6.30
C VAL A 75 -4.14 -7.70 -7.12
N SER A 76 -4.46 -8.68 -7.99
CA SER A 76 -5.65 -8.60 -8.85
C SER A 76 -6.95 -8.53 -8.06
N GLU A 77 -7.07 -9.20 -6.91
CA GLU A 77 -8.25 -9.08 -6.05
C GLU A 77 -8.43 -7.66 -5.52
N THR A 78 -7.36 -7.04 -5.01
CA THR A 78 -7.43 -5.67 -4.49
C THR A 78 -7.72 -4.64 -5.59
N VAL A 79 -7.11 -4.82 -6.76
CA VAL A 79 -7.36 -3.94 -7.91
C VAL A 79 -8.79 -4.10 -8.42
N GLU A 80 -9.31 -5.33 -8.47
CA GLU A 80 -10.68 -5.61 -8.91
C GLU A 80 -11.71 -5.01 -7.94
N ASP A 81 -11.49 -5.10 -6.64
CA ASP A 81 -12.36 -4.47 -5.64
C ASP A 81 -12.48 -2.96 -5.86
N LEU A 82 -11.33 -2.26 -5.97
CA LEU A 82 -11.34 -0.81 -6.22
C LEU A 82 -11.96 -0.47 -7.58
N ARG A 83 -11.71 -1.29 -8.59
CA ARG A 83 -12.33 -1.16 -9.93
C ARG A 83 -13.86 -1.25 -9.83
N GLN A 84 -14.39 -2.23 -9.12
CA GLN A 84 -15.83 -2.40 -8.93
C GLN A 84 -16.43 -1.27 -8.11
N ASP A 85 -15.75 -0.81 -7.06
CA ASP A 85 -16.19 0.34 -6.25
C ASP A 85 -16.32 1.62 -7.09
N GLU A 86 -15.33 1.89 -7.96
CA GLU A 86 -15.38 3.06 -8.85
C GLU A 86 -16.48 2.95 -9.90
N ILE A 87 -16.68 1.76 -10.49
CA ILE A 87 -17.80 1.50 -11.41
C ILE A 87 -19.14 1.69 -10.68
N PHE A 88 -19.24 1.17 -9.47
CA PHE A 88 -20.44 1.27 -8.65
C PHE A 88 -20.78 2.72 -8.31
N ARG A 89 -19.79 3.55 -7.95
CA ARG A 89 -19.98 4.99 -7.71
C ARG A 89 -20.59 5.71 -8.91
N VAL A 90 -20.19 5.35 -10.13
CA VAL A 90 -20.77 5.93 -11.36
C VAL A 90 -22.18 5.40 -11.61
N ARG A 91 -22.50 4.16 -11.23
CA ARG A 91 -23.86 3.62 -11.35
C ARG A 91 -24.85 4.27 -10.38
N GLN A 92 -24.39 4.76 -9.23
CA GLN A 92 -25.24 5.42 -8.25
C GLN A 92 -25.50 6.87 -8.64
N ILE A 93 -26.72 7.15 -9.09
CA ILE A 93 -27.21 8.51 -9.33
C ILE A 93 -28.19 8.87 -8.21
N ASP A 94 -27.80 9.80 -7.35
CA ASP A 94 -28.72 10.42 -6.40
C ASP A 94 -29.66 11.38 -7.15
N SER A 95 -30.86 10.92 -7.44
CA SER A 95 -31.85 11.68 -8.23
C SER A 95 -32.32 12.94 -7.52
N GLU A 96 -32.34 12.96 -6.19
CA GLU A 96 -32.76 14.13 -5.41
C GLU A 96 -31.69 15.23 -5.48
N VAL A 97 -30.43 14.87 -5.23
CA VAL A 97 -29.30 15.80 -5.34
C VAL A 97 -29.16 16.31 -6.78
N MET A 98 -29.24 15.42 -7.76
CA MET A 98 -29.16 15.81 -9.17
C MET A 98 -30.36 16.68 -9.60
N GLY A 99 -31.55 16.47 -9.03
CA GLY A 99 -32.72 17.33 -9.25
C GLY A 99 -32.48 18.76 -8.75
N LYS A 100 -31.91 18.91 -7.55
CA LYS A 100 -31.56 20.22 -6.97
C LYS A 100 -30.47 20.92 -7.77
N LEU A 101 -29.44 20.21 -8.22
CA LEU A 101 -28.39 20.74 -9.07
C LEU A 101 -28.93 21.14 -10.46
N ASN A 102 -29.84 20.35 -11.03
CA ASN A 102 -30.49 20.69 -12.30
C ASN A 102 -31.33 21.96 -12.22
N ALA A 103 -31.92 22.28 -11.07
CA ALA A 103 -32.72 23.49 -10.90
C ALA A 103 -31.91 24.79 -11.04
N VAL A 104 -30.59 24.72 -10.85
CA VAL A 104 -29.68 25.88 -10.96
C VAL A 104 -28.81 25.84 -12.21
N LYS A 105 -29.02 24.88 -13.13
CA LYS A 105 -28.07 24.55 -14.21
C LYS A 105 -27.85 25.65 -15.26
N ASP A 106 -28.85 26.53 -15.42
CA ASP A 106 -28.88 27.58 -16.44
C ASP A 106 -28.71 28.98 -15.81
N LEU A 107 -28.46 29.05 -14.50
CA LEU A 107 -28.20 30.31 -13.81
C LEU A 107 -26.71 30.67 -13.96
N PRO A 108 -26.39 31.96 -14.12
CA PRO A 108 -25.01 32.42 -13.95
C PRO A 108 -24.63 32.29 -12.48
N LEU A 109 -23.52 31.60 -12.20
CA LEU A 109 -23.02 31.34 -10.85
C LEU A 109 -21.57 31.78 -10.73
N SER A 110 -21.27 32.44 -9.61
CA SER A 110 -19.92 32.79 -9.18
C SER A 110 -19.12 31.56 -8.71
N ALA A 111 -17.80 31.73 -8.57
CA ALA A 111 -16.93 30.69 -8.03
C ALA A 111 -17.30 30.33 -6.58
N GLU A 112 -17.71 31.33 -5.79
CA GLU A 112 -18.14 31.18 -4.41
C GLU A 112 -19.42 30.34 -4.30
N GLU A 113 -20.44 30.62 -5.13
CA GLU A 113 -21.69 29.87 -5.16
C GLU A 113 -21.45 28.40 -5.54
N LEU A 114 -20.62 28.15 -6.55
CA LEU A 114 -20.25 26.78 -6.95
C LEU A 114 -19.45 26.07 -5.86
N SER A 115 -18.60 26.77 -5.11
CA SER A 115 -17.87 26.22 -3.97
C SER A 115 -18.80 25.82 -2.82
N ILE A 116 -19.82 26.64 -2.52
CA ILE A 116 -20.86 26.31 -1.55
C ILE A 116 -21.65 25.08 -1.99
N LEU A 117 -22.07 25.01 -3.26
CA LEU A 117 -22.77 23.84 -3.81
C LEU A 117 -21.90 22.58 -3.74
N ARG A 118 -20.60 22.68 -4.04
CA ARG A 118 -19.65 21.58 -3.91
C ARG A 118 -19.52 21.10 -2.47
N SER A 119 -19.41 22.01 -1.51
CA SER A 119 -19.32 21.66 -0.09
C SER A 119 -20.56 20.93 0.44
N ARG A 120 -21.73 21.21 -0.17
CA ARG A 120 -23.01 20.62 0.23
C ARG A 120 -23.30 19.28 -0.45
N PHE A 121 -23.01 19.16 -1.74
CA PHE A 121 -23.46 18.04 -2.57
C PHE A 121 -22.34 17.12 -3.06
N ALA A 122 -21.07 17.54 -2.95
CA ALA A 122 -19.89 16.80 -3.40
C ALA A 122 -18.81 16.71 -2.30
N LYS A 123 -19.23 16.67 -1.03
CA LYS A 123 -18.36 16.75 0.14
C LYS A 123 -17.34 15.61 0.20
N ASN A 124 -17.76 14.40 -0.17
CA ASN A 124 -16.96 13.18 -0.08
C ASN A 124 -16.49 12.68 -1.45
N GLY A 125 -16.50 13.55 -2.47
CA GLY A 125 -16.10 13.20 -3.83
C GLY A 125 -17.16 12.37 -4.56
N GLU A 126 -18.44 12.60 -4.29
CA GLU A 126 -19.56 12.01 -5.01
C GLU A 126 -19.41 12.29 -6.52
N TYR A 127 -19.45 11.23 -7.33
CA TYR A 127 -19.02 11.29 -8.73
C TYR A 127 -19.86 12.27 -9.57
N TRP A 128 -21.19 12.12 -9.54
CA TRP A 128 -22.08 12.93 -10.38
C TRP A 128 -22.19 14.39 -9.96
N PRO A 129 -22.37 14.73 -8.67
CA PRO A 129 -22.33 16.12 -8.23
C PRO A 129 -21.02 16.82 -8.61
N THR A 130 -19.88 16.14 -8.44
CA THR A 130 -18.56 16.67 -8.83
C THR A 130 -18.49 16.97 -10.33
N ARG A 131 -18.91 16.01 -11.18
CA ARG A 131 -18.91 16.18 -12.64
C ARG A 131 -19.86 17.28 -13.10
N PHE A 132 -21.04 17.35 -12.50
CA PHE A 132 -22.03 18.37 -12.81
C PHE A 132 -21.49 19.77 -12.48
N LEU A 133 -20.89 19.95 -11.30
CA LEU A 133 -20.35 21.24 -10.87
C LEU A 133 -19.13 21.66 -11.70
N ALA A 134 -18.31 20.73 -12.17
CA ALA A 134 -17.22 21.02 -13.09
C ALA A 134 -17.73 21.58 -14.44
N VAL A 135 -18.76 20.96 -15.02
CA VAL A 135 -19.43 21.46 -16.25
C VAL A 135 -20.07 22.83 -16.01
N MET A 136 -20.68 23.04 -14.84
CA MET A 136 -21.24 24.33 -14.45
C MET A 136 -20.16 25.42 -14.34
N ALA A 137 -19.02 25.11 -13.73
CA ALA A 137 -17.87 26.00 -13.68
C ALA A 137 -17.41 26.38 -15.09
N GLU A 138 -17.29 25.40 -15.99
CA GLU A 138 -16.90 25.65 -17.39
C GLU A 138 -17.86 26.62 -18.09
N LYS A 139 -19.18 26.39 -17.95
CA LYS A 139 -20.22 27.27 -18.51
C LYS A 139 -20.15 28.71 -17.99
N ASN A 140 -19.66 28.88 -16.77
CA ASN A 140 -19.47 30.19 -16.13
C ASN A 140 -18.06 30.77 -16.35
N GLY A 141 -17.25 30.18 -17.24
CA GLY A 141 -15.92 30.68 -17.57
C GLY A 141 -14.86 30.41 -16.49
N LEU A 142 -15.14 29.49 -15.57
CA LEU A 142 -14.23 29.08 -14.50
C LEU A 142 -13.46 27.83 -14.89
N ASN A 143 -12.30 27.61 -14.26
CA ASN A 143 -11.51 26.40 -14.49
C ASN A 143 -12.22 25.18 -13.86
N PRO A 144 -12.67 24.18 -14.65
CA PRO A 144 -13.41 23.02 -14.14
C PRO A 144 -12.60 22.21 -13.11
N SER A 145 -11.28 22.19 -13.27
CA SER A 145 -10.35 21.44 -12.41
C SER A 145 -10.40 21.88 -10.95
N GLN A 146 -10.84 23.12 -10.66
CA GLN A 146 -11.02 23.60 -9.28
C GLN A 146 -12.18 22.90 -8.57
N PHE A 147 -13.10 22.30 -9.33
CA PHE A 147 -14.31 21.66 -8.85
C PHE A 147 -14.28 20.13 -9.04
N GLU A 148 -13.28 19.59 -9.75
CA GLU A 148 -13.05 18.16 -9.92
C GLU A 148 -12.20 17.55 -8.79
N ASN A 149 -12.85 16.90 -7.82
CA ASN A 149 -12.17 16.22 -6.69
C ASN A 149 -11.67 14.81 -7.01
N SER A 150 -11.75 14.40 -8.27
CA SER A 150 -11.47 13.03 -8.67
C SER A 150 -11.28 12.96 -10.17
N ALA A 151 -10.41 12.05 -10.62
CA ALA A 151 -10.24 11.78 -12.04
C ALA A 151 -11.49 11.11 -12.64
N SER A 152 -11.59 11.11 -13.96
CA SER A 152 -12.69 10.45 -14.69
C SER A 152 -12.63 8.94 -14.45
N LEU A 153 -13.78 8.25 -14.56
CA LEU A 153 -13.78 6.79 -14.46
C LEU A 153 -12.82 6.17 -15.46
N HIS A 154 -12.79 6.67 -16.71
CA HIS A 154 -11.87 6.19 -17.73
C HIS A 154 -10.40 6.31 -17.27
N THR A 155 -10.00 7.48 -16.77
CA THR A 155 -8.64 7.70 -16.25
C THR A 155 -8.32 6.76 -15.10
N LYS A 156 -9.25 6.58 -14.15
CA LYS A 156 -9.07 5.68 -13.00
C LYS A 156 -8.87 4.23 -13.44
N LEU A 157 -9.74 3.72 -14.32
CA LEU A 157 -9.65 2.36 -14.83
C LEU A 157 -8.35 2.11 -15.60
N ASN A 158 -7.94 3.07 -16.43
CA ASN A 158 -6.67 3.00 -17.17
C ASN A 158 -5.47 2.96 -16.21
N ILE A 159 -5.47 3.74 -15.13
CA ILE A 159 -4.40 3.69 -14.13
C ILE A 159 -4.32 2.31 -13.46
N LEU A 160 -5.46 1.73 -13.08
CA LEU A 160 -5.50 0.39 -12.47
C LEU A 160 -4.96 -0.66 -13.45
N GLU A 161 -5.37 -0.61 -14.72
CA GLU A 161 -4.88 -1.49 -15.78
C GLU A 161 -3.36 -1.33 -16.02
N GLN A 162 -2.86 -0.09 -16.03
CA GLN A 162 -1.42 0.17 -16.16
C GLN A 162 -0.62 -0.39 -14.99
N LEU A 163 -1.12 -0.28 -13.76
CA LEU A 163 -0.46 -0.85 -12.59
C LEU A 163 -0.41 -2.39 -12.67
N GLU A 164 -1.51 -3.05 -13.06
CA GLU A 164 -1.52 -4.50 -13.28
C GLU A 164 -0.57 -4.92 -14.43
N THR A 165 -0.54 -4.15 -15.51
CA THR A 165 0.37 -4.41 -16.64
C THR A 165 1.83 -4.31 -16.21
N GLN A 166 2.20 -3.24 -15.50
CA GLN A 166 3.55 -3.09 -14.97
C GLN A 166 3.94 -4.18 -13.97
N LEU A 167 2.99 -4.65 -13.15
CA LEU A 167 3.22 -5.80 -12.29
C LEU A 167 3.50 -7.05 -13.11
N ASN A 168 2.67 -7.35 -14.11
CA ASN A 168 2.87 -8.53 -14.97
C ASN A 168 4.22 -8.48 -15.70
N ASP A 169 4.62 -7.31 -16.19
CA ASP A 169 5.92 -7.07 -16.84
C ASP A 169 7.08 -7.29 -15.86
N LEU A 170 6.96 -6.79 -14.62
CA LEU A 170 7.95 -7.01 -13.57
C LEU A 170 8.09 -8.51 -13.25
N LEU A 171 6.96 -9.19 -13.02
CA LEU A 171 6.93 -10.60 -12.66
C LEU A 171 7.50 -11.50 -13.78
N SER A 172 7.31 -11.09 -15.03
CA SER A 172 7.77 -11.83 -16.20
C SER A 172 9.23 -11.53 -16.55
N GLY A 173 9.68 -10.29 -16.36
CA GLY A 173 10.99 -9.81 -16.80
C GLY A 173 12.09 -9.82 -15.74
N TYR A 174 11.76 -9.91 -14.44
CA TYR A 174 12.77 -9.89 -13.39
C TYR A 174 13.57 -11.20 -13.36
N ASN A 175 14.89 -11.08 -13.46
CA ASN A 175 15.84 -12.19 -13.54
C ASN A 175 16.81 -12.26 -12.35
N GLY A 176 16.55 -11.50 -11.28
CA GLY A 176 17.42 -11.42 -10.10
C GLY A 176 18.56 -10.39 -10.23
N GLU A 177 18.77 -9.82 -11.41
CA GLU A 177 19.75 -8.77 -11.65
C GLU A 177 19.09 -7.39 -11.68
N HIS A 178 19.91 -6.37 -11.40
CA HIS A 178 19.55 -4.97 -11.50
C HIS A 178 19.48 -4.57 -12.98
N HIS A 179 18.33 -4.79 -13.61
CA HIS A 179 18.08 -4.36 -14.98
C HIS A 179 17.18 -3.13 -14.99
N TYR A 180 17.65 -2.00 -15.53
CA TYR A 180 16.94 -0.72 -15.50
C TYR A 180 15.44 -0.84 -15.89
N ARG A 181 15.13 -1.65 -16.91
CA ARG A 181 13.75 -1.90 -17.38
C ARG A 181 12.82 -2.45 -16.30
N THR A 182 13.30 -3.32 -15.42
CA THR A 182 12.48 -3.93 -14.36
C THR A 182 12.59 -3.18 -13.04
N GLU A 183 13.61 -2.33 -12.87
CA GLU A 183 13.77 -1.47 -11.69
C GLU A 183 12.84 -0.27 -11.69
N VAL A 184 12.55 0.27 -12.87
CA VAL A 184 11.64 1.43 -13.02
C VAL A 184 10.17 1.01 -12.85
N LEU A 185 9.83 -0.26 -13.12
CA LEU A 185 8.47 -0.77 -12.97
C LEU A 185 8.03 -0.71 -11.51
N LEU A 186 6.87 -0.10 -11.28
CA LEU A 186 6.29 0.09 -9.96
C LEU A 186 7.26 0.76 -8.97
N CYS A 187 8.23 1.56 -9.42
CA CYS A 187 9.06 2.34 -8.51
C CYS A 187 8.21 3.41 -7.81
N ASP A 188 8.66 3.88 -6.65
CA ASP A 188 7.81 4.72 -5.78
C ASP A 188 7.34 6.00 -6.47
N SER A 189 8.15 6.59 -7.35
CA SER A 189 7.74 7.76 -8.14
C SER A 189 6.66 7.44 -9.17
N VAL A 190 6.68 6.25 -9.76
CA VAL A 190 5.64 5.79 -10.70
C VAL A 190 4.34 5.53 -9.94
N LEU A 191 4.43 4.85 -8.81
CA LEU A 191 3.29 4.56 -7.94
C LEU A 191 2.62 5.85 -7.43
N GLN A 192 3.41 6.82 -6.94
CA GLN A 192 2.89 8.11 -6.50
C GLN A 192 2.29 8.94 -7.63
N ARG A 193 2.84 8.84 -8.85
CA ARG A 193 2.26 9.50 -10.02
C ARG A 193 0.93 8.88 -10.39
N ALA A 194 0.83 7.55 -10.41
CA ALA A 194 -0.41 6.83 -10.65
C ALA A 194 -1.49 7.26 -9.64
N GLU A 195 -1.14 7.27 -8.35
CA GLU A 195 -2.01 7.74 -7.27
C GLU A 195 -2.49 9.17 -7.46
N ARG A 196 -1.55 10.10 -7.70
CA ARG A 196 -1.88 11.52 -7.92
C ARG A 196 -2.79 11.70 -9.13
N THR A 197 -2.56 10.95 -10.19
CA THR A 197 -3.38 11.02 -11.41
C THR A 197 -4.77 10.44 -11.16
N PHE A 198 -4.86 9.36 -10.38
CA PHE A 198 -6.13 8.74 -10.00
C PHE A 198 -7.01 9.69 -9.17
N LEU A 199 -6.37 10.44 -8.27
CA LEU A 199 -7.03 11.43 -7.41
C LEU A 199 -7.23 12.78 -8.11
N ASN A 200 -6.75 12.98 -9.34
CA ASN A 200 -6.69 14.29 -10.00
C ASN A 200 -6.01 15.38 -9.13
N GLY A 201 -4.98 14.98 -8.37
CA GLY A 201 -4.31 15.86 -7.42
C GLY A 201 -5.10 16.20 -6.17
N TRP A 202 -6.23 15.53 -5.89
CA TRP A 202 -6.98 15.71 -4.66
C TRP A 202 -6.18 15.17 -3.46
N GLU A 203 -5.70 16.08 -2.61
CA GLU A 203 -4.80 15.75 -1.48
C GLU A 203 -5.55 15.27 -0.22
N ASN A 204 -6.87 15.45 -0.14
CA ASN A 204 -7.68 15.17 1.05
C ASN A 204 -8.32 13.77 1.09
N ALA A 205 -7.84 12.82 0.28
CA ALA A 205 -8.19 11.42 0.49
C ALA A 205 -7.67 11.01 1.88
N GLU A 206 -8.53 10.43 2.73
CA GLU A 206 -8.09 9.89 4.03
C GLU A 206 -6.95 8.89 3.78
N MET A 207 -5.79 9.18 4.36
CA MET A 207 -4.57 8.40 4.25
C MET A 207 -4.10 7.98 5.63
N GLU A 208 -3.54 6.79 5.72
CA GLU A 208 -2.84 6.33 6.91
C GLU A 208 -1.56 7.13 7.11
N ASP A 209 -1.11 7.25 8.37
CA ASP A 209 0.10 7.98 8.74
C ASP A 209 1.32 7.51 7.94
N GLU A 210 1.46 6.21 7.64
CA GLU A 210 2.59 5.72 6.86
C GLU A 210 2.51 6.09 5.38
N GLN A 211 1.31 6.30 4.84
CA GLN A 211 1.11 6.80 3.48
C GLN A 211 1.47 8.27 3.41
N VAL A 212 1.02 9.07 4.40
CA VAL A 212 1.36 10.48 4.52
C VAL A 212 2.87 10.65 4.68
N ALA A 213 3.50 9.86 5.55
CA ALA A 213 4.95 9.86 5.76
C ALA A 213 5.74 9.56 4.48
N ARG A 214 5.36 8.50 3.75
CA ARG A 214 6.05 8.09 2.52
C ARG A 214 5.93 9.15 1.42
N ARG A 215 4.76 9.78 1.30
CA ARG A 215 4.55 10.90 0.37
C ARG A 215 5.38 12.12 0.76
N ALA A 216 5.35 12.50 2.04
CA ALA A 216 6.14 13.62 2.56
C ALA A 216 7.63 13.39 2.30
N PHE A 217 8.13 12.19 2.60
CA PHE A 217 9.53 11.82 2.39
C PHE A 217 9.94 11.87 0.91
N SER A 218 9.11 11.32 0.02
CA SER A 218 9.40 11.32 -1.42
C SER A 218 9.44 12.72 -2.03
N ARG A 219 8.60 13.65 -1.53
CA ARG A 219 8.70 15.08 -1.90
C ARG A 219 10.01 15.65 -1.38
N LEU A 220 10.34 15.36 -0.11
CA LEU A 220 11.48 15.94 0.59
C LEU A 220 12.84 15.57 -0.02
N LYS A 221 13.03 14.30 -0.37
CA LYS A 221 14.33 13.80 -0.88
C LYS A 221 14.82 14.45 -2.18
N ASN A 222 13.92 15.11 -2.92
CA ASN A 222 14.24 15.76 -4.19
C ASN A 222 14.50 17.28 -4.05
N LEU A 223 14.39 17.83 -2.85
CA LEU A 223 14.58 19.26 -2.56
C LEU A 223 16.04 19.59 -2.26
N SER A 224 16.41 20.87 -2.42
CA SER A 224 17.71 21.38 -1.95
C SER A 224 17.78 21.37 -0.41
N ILE A 225 18.99 21.44 0.16
CA ILE A 225 19.20 21.40 1.63
C ILE A 225 18.34 22.43 2.38
N ILE A 226 18.24 23.65 1.84
CA ILE A 226 17.47 24.74 2.47
C ILE A 226 15.97 24.42 2.43
N GLU A 227 15.48 23.99 1.28
CA GLU A 227 14.08 23.59 1.10
C GLU A 227 13.73 22.35 1.93
N GLN A 228 14.65 21.39 2.05
CA GLN A 228 14.53 20.25 2.97
C GLN A 228 14.39 20.73 4.41
N GLY A 229 15.24 21.65 4.87
CA GLY A 229 15.18 22.18 6.24
C GLY A 229 13.84 22.84 6.56
N ILE A 230 13.36 23.71 5.66
CA ILE A 230 12.05 24.38 5.81
C ILE A 230 10.90 23.36 5.77
N ALA A 231 10.93 22.43 4.80
CA ALA A 231 9.89 21.41 4.66
C ALA A 231 9.84 20.47 5.88
N LEU A 232 10.99 20.05 6.41
CA LEU A 232 11.10 19.26 7.64
C LEU A 232 10.51 20.03 8.81
N GLN A 233 10.90 21.29 9.01
CA GLN A 233 10.40 22.10 10.14
C GLN A 233 8.87 22.23 10.09
N ASN A 234 8.32 22.53 8.91
CA ASN A 234 6.88 22.64 8.71
C ASN A 234 6.16 21.31 8.92
N LEU A 235 6.72 20.21 8.40
CA LEU A 235 6.15 18.88 8.55
C LEU A 235 6.10 18.50 10.03
N MET A 236 7.24 18.57 10.73
CA MET A 236 7.38 18.15 12.13
C MET A 236 6.51 18.97 13.09
N SER A 237 6.25 20.24 12.77
CA SER A 237 5.36 21.10 13.57
C SER A 237 3.88 20.70 13.46
N ASN A 238 3.51 19.94 12.42
CA ASN A 238 2.12 19.56 12.13
C ASN A 238 1.88 18.04 12.20
N THR A 239 2.90 17.22 12.51
CA THR A 239 2.75 15.76 12.61
C THR A 239 2.29 15.31 13.99
N THR A 240 1.41 14.31 14.03
CA THR A 240 1.14 13.50 15.24
C THR A 240 2.37 12.66 15.62
N PRO A 241 2.47 12.16 16.86
CA PRO A 241 3.56 11.25 17.27
C PRO A 241 3.68 10.02 16.36
N GLU A 242 2.55 9.46 15.93
CA GLU A 242 2.47 8.29 15.06
C GLU A 242 2.99 8.60 13.64
N LEU A 243 2.53 9.70 13.05
CA LEU A 243 3.00 10.17 11.76
C LEU A 243 4.50 10.51 11.79
N LYS A 244 4.98 11.07 12.89
CA LYS A 244 6.40 11.38 13.08
C LYS A 244 7.26 10.12 13.08
N LYS A 245 6.85 9.07 13.80
CA LYS A 245 7.55 7.76 13.79
C LYS A 245 7.53 7.13 12.40
N ALA A 246 6.38 7.18 11.72
CA ALA A 246 6.28 6.72 10.34
C ALA A 246 7.22 7.48 9.39
N PHE A 247 7.37 8.78 9.58
CA PHE A 247 8.28 9.61 8.79
C PHE A 247 9.75 9.31 9.10
N PHE A 248 10.12 9.18 10.37
CA PHE A 248 11.47 8.76 10.76
C PHE A 248 11.82 7.37 10.26
N TYR A 249 10.87 6.44 10.22
CA TYR A 249 11.06 5.15 9.57
C TYR A 249 11.45 5.30 8.09
N GLU A 250 10.74 6.12 7.32
CA GLU A 250 11.04 6.36 5.90
C GLU A 250 12.41 7.02 5.70
N MET A 251 12.79 7.97 6.58
CA MET A 251 14.12 8.57 6.59
C MET A 251 15.23 7.56 6.89
N ALA A 252 15.05 6.72 7.92
CA ALA A 252 16.04 5.71 8.32
C ALA A 252 16.19 4.60 7.28
N ARG A 253 15.09 4.19 6.63
CA ARG A 253 15.10 3.21 5.53
C ARG A 253 15.88 3.72 4.31
N ASN A 254 15.87 5.03 4.07
CA ASN A 254 16.49 5.67 2.90
C ASN A 254 17.63 6.60 3.34
N GLU A 255 18.51 6.07 4.18
CA GLU A 255 19.62 6.82 4.77
C GLU A 255 20.44 7.56 3.70
N GLY A 256 20.82 8.80 4.01
CA GLY A 256 21.55 9.68 3.08
C GLY A 256 20.67 10.43 2.07
N SER A 257 19.37 10.19 2.02
CA SER A 257 18.45 10.93 1.14
C SER A 257 18.02 12.29 1.71
N VAL A 258 18.27 12.52 3.00
CA VAL A 258 17.98 13.77 3.70
C VAL A 258 19.27 14.22 4.36
N GLU A 259 19.67 15.45 4.08
CA GLU A 259 20.97 15.97 4.52
C GLU A 259 20.96 16.29 6.01
N VAL A 260 22.03 15.94 6.72
CA VAL A 260 22.16 16.19 8.18
C VAL A 260 22.02 17.67 8.50
N ALA A 261 22.53 18.55 7.63
CA ALA A 261 22.37 19.99 7.75
C ALA A 261 20.89 20.44 7.72
N ALA A 262 20.06 19.78 6.90
CA ALA A 262 18.62 20.05 6.86
C ALA A 262 17.93 19.58 8.15
N MET A 263 18.33 18.43 8.70
CA MET A 263 17.81 17.93 9.98
C MET A 263 18.19 18.85 11.15
N ARG A 264 19.41 19.38 11.15
CA ARG A 264 19.89 20.38 12.12
C ARG A 264 19.07 21.65 12.08
N TRP A 265 18.83 22.18 10.88
CA TRP A 265 17.97 23.34 10.70
C TRP A 265 16.59 23.07 11.31
N ALA A 266 15.95 21.96 10.93
CA ALA A 266 14.63 21.61 11.43
C ALA A 266 14.58 21.25 12.93
N GLY A 267 15.74 21.13 13.59
CA GLY A 267 15.82 20.81 15.02
C GLY A 267 15.48 19.35 15.36
N ILE A 268 15.59 18.44 14.39
CA ILE A 268 15.18 17.02 14.56
C ILE A 268 16.32 16.02 14.58
N GLU A 269 17.57 16.43 14.34
CA GLU A 269 18.73 15.52 14.27
C GLU A 269 18.83 14.60 15.50
N THR A 270 18.80 15.17 16.70
CA THR A 270 18.94 14.40 17.95
C THR A 270 17.80 13.41 18.16
N GLU A 271 16.58 13.80 17.82
CA GLU A 271 15.40 12.95 17.99
C GLU A 271 15.36 11.82 16.95
N PHE A 272 15.74 12.12 15.70
CA PHE A 272 15.88 11.13 14.66
C PHE A 272 16.96 10.09 14.99
N GLU A 273 18.11 10.53 15.51
CA GLU A 273 19.16 9.62 15.97
C GLU A 273 18.70 8.76 17.17
N ALA A 274 17.95 9.33 18.11
CA ALA A 274 17.37 8.56 19.21
C ALA A 274 16.40 7.48 18.69
N TYR A 275 15.54 7.83 17.73
CA TYR A 275 14.63 6.88 17.08
C TYR A 275 15.41 5.76 16.35
N LYS A 276 16.44 6.13 15.58
CA LYS A 276 17.26 5.18 14.81
C LYS A 276 17.95 4.15 15.73
N ASN A 277 18.41 4.59 16.89
CA ASN A 277 19.11 3.74 17.86
C ASN A 277 18.18 2.96 18.81
N GLY A 278 16.90 3.33 18.90
CA GLY A 278 15.90 2.67 19.73
C GLY A 278 14.80 2.01 18.90
N ASP A 279 13.75 2.78 18.62
CA ASP A 279 12.47 2.30 18.09
C ASP A 279 12.53 1.77 16.64
N TYR A 280 13.54 2.13 15.85
CA TYR A 280 13.60 1.78 14.43
C TYR A 280 13.47 0.28 14.17
N LYS A 281 14.15 -0.55 14.99
CA LYS A 281 14.15 -2.01 14.79
C LYS A 281 12.75 -2.58 14.98
N ASP A 282 12.10 -2.23 16.09
CA ASP A 282 10.77 -2.74 16.45
C ASP A 282 9.71 -2.22 15.48
N TYR A 283 9.81 -0.96 15.05
CA TYR A 283 8.92 -0.39 14.04
C TYR A 283 9.12 -1.04 12.67
N SER A 284 10.38 -1.27 12.26
CA SER A 284 10.70 -1.95 11.00
C SER A 284 10.18 -3.38 10.98
N GLU A 285 10.34 -4.09 12.10
CA GLU A 285 9.82 -5.44 12.28
C GLU A 285 8.29 -5.44 12.22
N ALA A 286 7.64 -4.54 12.96
CA ALA A 286 6.19 -4.37 12.91
C ALA A 286 5.68 -4.14 11.49
N ARG A 287 6.35 -3.28 10.71
CA ARG A 287 5.92 -3.00 9.33
C ARG A 287 6.05 -4.24 8.43
N LYS A 288 7.18 -4.95 8.51
CA LYS A 288 7.40 -6.19 7.74
C LYS A 288 6.34 -7.24 8.04
N TRP A 289 5.99 -7.39 9.30
CA TRP A 289 5.00 -8.39 9.72
C TRP A 289 3.57 -7.96 9.44
N LEU A 290 3.25 -6.67 9.49
CA LEU A 290 1.96 -6.16 9.01
C LEU A 290 1.80 -6.46 7.51
N ASP A 291 2.84 -6.22 6.72
CA ASP A 291 2.83 -6.54 5.30
C ASP A 291 2.68 -8.06 5.05
N LYS A 292 3.30 -8.91 5.88
CA LYS A 292 3.04 -10.36 5.88
C LYS A 292 1.59 -10.71 6.25
N THR A 293 1.04 -10.01 7.24
CA THR A 293 -0.35 -10.20 7.69
C THR A 293 -1.33 -9.88 6.57
N ARG A 294 -1.08 -8.82 5.80
CA ARG A 294 -1.90 -8.44 4.64
C ARG A 294 -1.92 -9.49 3.54
N VAL A 295 -0.85 -10.28 3.39
CA VAL A 295 -0.75 -11.33 2.37
C VAL A 295 -1.05 -12.74 2.92
N ALA A 296 -1.37 -12.84 4.21
CA ALA A 296 -1.68 -14.12 4.86
C ALA A 296 -2.95 -14.72 4.25
N LYS A 297 -2.93 -16.05 4.07
CA LYS A 297 -4.01 -16.75 3.33
C LYS A 297 -5.00 -17.47 4.25
N SER A 298 -4.75 -17.43 5.54
CA SER A 298 -5.56 -18.11 6.54
C SER A 298 -5.59 -17.35 7.84
N GLU A 299 -6.67 -17.57 8.59
CA GLU A 299 -6.83 -17.10 9.96
C GLU A 299 -5.68 -17.58 10.85
N THR A 300 -5.28 -18.85 10.72
CA THR A 300 -4.19 -19.45 11.51
C THR A 300 -2.87 -18.73 11.31
N GLU A 301 -2.56 -18.32 10.07
CA GLU A 301 -1.34 -17.58 9.76
C GLU A 301 -1.36 -16.16 10.36
N VAL A 302 -2.52 -15.49 10.37
CA VAL A 302 -2.66 -14.16 11.02
C VAL A 302 -2.57 -14.26 12.54
N ALA A 303 -3.15 -15.30 13.14
CA ALA A 303 -3.07 -15.56 14.57
C ALA A 303 -1.64 -15.86 15.00
N GLU A 304 -0.92 -16.74 14.28
CA GLU A 304 0.49 -17.05 14.56
C GLU A 304 1.39 -15.81 14.49
N ILE A 305 1.17 -14.92 13.51
CA ILE A 305 1.90 -13.66 13.41
C ILE A 305 1.55 -12.73 14.58
N SER A 306 0.27 -12.63 14.93
CA SER A 306 -0.21 -11.78 16.03
C SER A 306 0.37 -12.23 17.37
N ASP A 307 0.33 -13.54 17.66
CA ASP A 307 0.90 -14.11 18.87
C ASP A 307 2.42 -13.92 18.95
N ALA A 308 3.13 -14.07 17.82
CA ALA A 308 4.57 -13.86 17.76
C ALA A 308 4.98 -12.40 18.03
N LEU A 309 4.08 -11.44 17.80
CA LEU A 309 4.35 -9.99 17.91
C LEU A 309 3.50 -9.28 18.93
N LYS A 310 2.81 -10.01 19.82
CA LYS A 310 1.94 -9.44 20.85
C LYS A 310 2.63 -8.40 21.73
N ASP A 311 3.94 -8.56 21.94
CA ASP A 311 4.76 -7.65 22.76
C ASP A 311 5.30 -6.45 21.95
N ASN A 312 5.18 -6.48 20.62
CA ASN A 312 5.52 -5.36 19.75
C ASN A 312 4.31 -4.42 19.63
N SER A 313 4.31 -3.35 20.44
CA SER A 313 3.22 -2.37 20.46
C SER A 313 2.97 -1.69 19.11
N TYR A 314 4.00 -1.52 18.28
CA TYR A 314 3.85 -0.94 16.94
C TYR A 314 3.02 -1.84 16.04
N TYR A 315 3.32 -3.14 16.04
CA TYR A 315 2.58 -4.12 15.25
C TYR A 315 1.12 -4.17 15.70
N MET A 316 0.86 -4.27 17.00
CA MET A 316 -0.52 -4.37 17.52
C MET A 316 -1.36 -3.13 17.19
N ASN A 317 -0.77 -1.93 17.28
CA ASN A 317 -1.45 -0.69 16.89
C ASN A 317 -1.73 -0.63 15.38
N MET A 318 -0.78 -1.07 14.55
CA MET A 318 -0.97 -1.15 13.10
C MET A 318 -2.03 -2.18 12.72
N LEU A 319 -2.00 -3.36 13.32
CA LEU A 319 -2.95 -4.44 13.07
C LEU A 319 -4.37 -4.02 13.45
N LYS A 320 -4.53 -3.32 14.58
CA LYS A 320 -5.83 -2.77 14.99
C LYS A 320 -6.40 -1.84 13.91
N ARG A 321 -5.62 -0.86 13.44
CA ARG A 321 -6.04 0.05 12.36
C ARG A 321 -6.36 -0.70 11.05
N GLU A 322 -5.54 -1.69 10.71
CA GLU A 322 -5.79 -2.55 9.55
C GLU A 322 -7.12 -3.31 9.69
N SER A 323 -7.43 -3.87 10.87
CA SER A 323 -8.70 -4.55 11.11
C SER A 323 -9.93 -3.64 11.00
N GLU A 324 -9.79 -2.34 11.31
CA GLU A 324 -10.87 -1.36 11.19
C GLU A 324 -11.18 -1.03 9.71
N SER A 325 -10.21 -1.24 8.81
CA SER A 325 -10.32 -0.91 7.39
C SER A 325 -10.41 -2.14 6.46
N ASN A 326 -9.96 -3.30 6.90
CA ASN A 326 -9.85 -4.54 6.13
C ASN A 326 -10.79 -5.64 6.71
N PRO A 327 -11.96 -5.87 6.09
CA PRO A 327 -12.96 -6.80 6.62
C PRO A 327 -12.48 -8.25 6.76
N MET A 328 -11.52 -8.67 5.93
CA MET A 328 -10.95 -10.01 5.97
C MET A 328 -10.09 -10.22 7.22
N ILE A 329 -9.20 -9.26 7.50
CA ILE A 329 -8.38 -9.25 8.71
C ILE A 329 -9.27 -9.12 9.96
N ALA A 330 -10.31 -8.29 9.90
CA ALA A 330 -11.30 -8.19 10.97
C ALA A 330 -12.00 -9.51 11.26
N ASP A 331 -12.41 -10.24 10.21
CA ASP A 331 -13.06 -11.56 10.33
C ASP A 331 -12.10 -12.60 10.92
N TYR A 332 -10.83 -12.61 10.50
CA TYR A 332 -9.82 -13.51 11.04
C TYR A 332 -9.55 -13.28 12.53
N LEU A 333 -9.40 -12.02 12.95
CA LEU A 333 -9.17 -11.68 14.36
C LEU A 333 -10.42 -11.93 15.23
N ASN A 334 -11.63 -11.73 14.69
CA ASN A 334 -12.87 -12.02 15.41
C ASN A 334 -13.09 -13.53 15.60
N LYS A 335 -12.73 -14.35 14.61
CA LYS A 335 -12.82 -15.81 14.72
C LYS A 335 -11.76 -16.37 15.66
N GLU A 336 -10.57 -15.78 15.71
CA GLU A 336 -9.55 -16.08 16.71
C GLU A 336 -10.06 -15.81 18.14
N ALA A 337 -10.67 -14.65 18.37
CA ALA A 337 -11.27 -14.32 19.67
C ALA A 337 -12.37 -15.32 20.06
N LEU A 338 -13.19 -15.78 19.11
CA LEU A 338 -14.19 -16.83 19.33
C LEU A 338 -13.57 -18.20 19.61
N TYR A 339 -12.46 -18.57 18.94
CA TYR A 339 -11.73 -19.80 19.21
C TYR A 339 -11.07 -19.79 20.59
N ALA A 340 -10.43 -18.67 20.99
CA ALA A 340 -9.83 -18.53 22.32
C ALA A 340 -10.87 -18.67 23.44
N VAL A 341 -12.02 -18.02 23.30
CA VAL A 341 -13.14 -18.12 24.26
C VAL A 341 -13.71 -19.54 24.31
N ASN A 342 -13.85 -20.23 23.17
CA ASN A 342 -14.34 -21.61 23.14
C ASN A 342 -13.35 -22.62 23.73
N VAL A 343 -12.03 -22.41 23.56
CA VAL A 343 -10.99 -23.24 24.16
C VAL A 343 -10.94 -23.04 25.67
N GLU A 344 -11.02 -21.80 26.17
CA GLU A 344 -11.13 -21.53 27.62
C GLU A 344 -12.38 -22.14 28.22
N ASN A 345 -13.56 -21.94 27.60
CA ASN A 345 -14.81 -22.54 28.05
C ASN A 345 -14.76 -24.08 28.09
N SER A 346 -14.05 -24.70 27.14
CA SER A 346 -13.85 -26.16 27.12
C SER A 346 -12.92 -26.67 28.23
N LYS A 347 -11.94 -25.86 28.67
CA LYS A 347 -11.05 -26.18 29.79
C LYS A 347 -11.80 -26.08 31.12
N THR A 348 -12.55 -25.01 31.36
CA THR A 348 -13.41 -24.87 32.55
C THR A 348 -14.50 -25.94 32.59
N SER A 349 -15.07 -26.34 31.45
CA SER A 349 -16.08 -27.42 31.41
C SER A 349 -15.50 -28.79 31.75
N LYS A 350 -14.23 -29.04 31.41
CA LYS A 350 -13.50 -30.26 31.79
C LYS A 350 -13.09 -30.27 33.26
N GLU A 351 -12.77 -29.12 33.84
CA GLU A 351 -12.47 -29.02 35.28
C GLU A 351 -13.72 -29.29 36.13
N ILE A 352 -14.90 -28.84 35.71
CA ILE A 352 -16.16 -29.10 36.42
C ILE A 352 -16.53 -30.60 36.37
N GLN A 353 -16.29 -31.29 35.26
CA GLN A 353 -16.55 -32.74 35.12
C GLN A 353 -15.57 -33.65 35.88
N VAL A 354 -14.49 -33.13 36.46
CA VAL A 354 -13.53 -33.90 37.26
C VAL A 354 -13.79 -33.73 38.78
N THR A 355 -14.76 -32.89 39.15
CA THR A 355 -15.16 -32.61 40.54
C THR A 355 -16.55 -33.11 40.93
N GLU A 356 -17.25 -33.84 40.05
CA GLU A 356 -18.42 -34.68 40.36
C GLU A 356 -18.05 -36.16 40.24
#